data_AF-A0A7T1WKZ6-F1
#
_entry.id   AF-A0A7T1WKZ6-F1
#
_cell.length_a   1.000
_cell.length_b   1.000
_cell.length_c   1.000
_cell.angle_alpha   90.00
_cell.angle_beta   90.00
_cell.angle_gamma   90.00
#
_symmetry.space_group_name_H-M   'P 1'
#
loop_
_entity.id
_entity.type
_entity.pdbx_description
1 polymer ?
#
loop_
_entity_poly.entity_id
_entity_poly.type
_entity_poly.pdbx_seq_one_letter_code
_entity_poly.pdbx_strand_id
1 'polypeptide(L)'
;MSPQTLTMLFVVLLVTLLATISLHRLHLLSMLLLMEALILTTVLWVLLTTHLHTPFILIFILTPAVCEAALGLALFVMITRTTGNDMLKSSALITG
;
A
#
# COMPACT_ATOMS: atom_id res chain seq x y z
N MET A 1 -2.81 26.81 -11.68
CA MET A 1 -2.83 25.68 -12.64
C MET A 1 -4.28 25.33 -12.90
N SER A 2 -4.68 25.06 -14.14
CA SER A 2 -6.09 24.74 -14.43
C SER A 2 -6.48 23.42 -13.75
N PRO A 3 -7.74 23.24 -13.31
CA PRO A 3 -8.18 21.99 -12.67
C PRO A 3 -7.95 20.76 -13.57
N GLN A 4 -7.95 20.96 -14.89
CA GLN A 4 -7.67 19.93 -15.90
C GLN A 4 -6.21 19.44 -15.88
N THR A 5 -5.22 20.28 -15.56
CA THR A 5 -3.83 19.79 -15.47
C THR A 5 -3.63 18.93 -14.22
N LEU A 6 -4.35 19.25 -13.14
CA LEU A 6 -4.30 18.50 -11.89
C LEU A 6 -4.88 17.08 -12.09
N THR A 7 -6.03 16.96 -12.77
CA THR A 7 -6.65 15.65 -13.07
C THR A 7 -5.71 14.76 -13.86
N MET A 8 -5.06 15.30 -14.89
CA MET A 8 -4.14 14.54 -15.73
C MET A 8 -2.92 14.04 -14.94
N LEU A 9 -2.37 14.88 -14.04
CA LEU A 9 -1.27 14.47 -13.16
C LEU A 9 -1.68 13.33 -12.21
N PHE A 10 -2.85 13.42 -11.60
CA PHE A 10 -3.37 12.37 -10.72
C PHE A 10 -3.54 11.04 -11.46
N VAL A 11 -4.10 11.06 -12.67
CA VAL A 11 -4.28 9.86 -13.49
C VAL A 11 -2.92 9.24 -13.84
N VAL A 12 -1.95 10.04 -14.26
CA VAL A 12 -0.60 9.54 -14.56
C VAL A 12 0.02 8.88 -13.33
N LEU A 13 -0.07 9.53 -12.17
CA LEU A 13 0.52 9.03 -10.93
C LEU A 13 -0.15 7.75 -10.42
N LEU A 14 -1.47 7.64 -10.58
CA LEU A 14 -2.21 6.41 -10.23
C LEU A 14 -1.82 5.25 -11.15
N VAL A 15 -1.69 5.50 -12.47
CA VAL A 15 -1.27 4.48 -13.43
C VAL A 15 0.17 4.02 -13.17
N THR A 16 1.10 4.92 -12.87
CA THR A 16 2.49 4.54 -12.58
C THR A 16 2.61 3.75 -11.28
N LEU A 17 1.86 4.11 -10.24
CA LEU A 17 1.81 3.34 -8.99
C LEU A 17 1.26 1.93 -9.22
N LEU A 18 0.13 1.80 -9.92
CA LEU A 18 -0.45 0.49 -10.26
C LEU A 18 0.49 -0.36 -11.12
N ALA A 19 1.15 0.24 -12.12
CA ALA A 19 2.15 -0.44 -12.93
C ALA A 19 3.33 -0.93 -12.08
N THR A 20 3.82 -0.11 -11.14
CA THR A 20 4.93 -0.47 -10.25
C THR A 20 4.54 -1.63 -9.32
N ILE A 21 3.33 -1.62 -8.77
CA ILE A 21 2.78 -2.75 -7.99
C ILE A 21 2.77 -4.02 -8.84
N SER A 22 2.34 -3.96 -10.10
CA SER A 22 2.28 -5.16 -10.96
C SER A 22 3.66 -5.79 -11.24
N LEU A 23 4.71 -4.97 -11.27
CA LEU A 23 6.09 -5.38 -11.58
C LEU A 23 6.85 -5.90 -10.34
N HIS A 24 6.55 -5.39 -9.14
CA HIS A 24 7.36 -5.63 -7.95
C HIS A 24 6.86 -6.83 -7.10
N ARG A 25 6.77 -8.02 -7.71
CA ARG A 25 6.11 -9.20 -7.09
C ARG A 25 6.85 -9.89 -5.93
N LEU A 26 8.12 -9.57 -5.66
CA LEU A 26 8.96 -10.38 -4.76
C LEU A 26 9.06 -9.86 -3.33
N HIS A 27 8.80 -8.57 -3.09
CA HIS A 27 9.01 -7.97 -1.77
C HIS A 27 7.70 -7.38 -1.25
N LEU A 28 7.04 -8.15 -0.37
CA LEU A 28 5.68 -7.87 0.11
C LEU A 28 5.60 -6.54 0.89
N LEU A 29 6.68 -6.14 1.57
CA LEU A 29 6.75 -4.87 2.30
C LEU A 29 6.72 -3.66 1.35
N SER A 30 7.41 -3.72 0.21
CA SER A 30 7.33 -2.65 -0.81
C SER A 30 5.95 -2.58 -1.45
N MET A 31 5.26 -3.72 -1.65
CA MET A 31 3.88 -3.69 -2.13
C MET A 31 2.94 -2.99 -1.14
N LEU A 32 3.14 -3.20 0.17
CA LEU A 32 2.39 -2.51 1.22
C LEU A 32 2.62 -0.99 1.20
N LEU A 33 3.87 -0.56 1.06
CA LEU A 33 4.22 0.86 0.95
C LEU A 33 3.60 1.52 -0.29
N LEU A 34 3.58 0.80 -1.42
CA LEU A 34 2.95 1.29 -2.65
C LEU A 34 1.42 1.38 -2.52
N MET A 35 0.77 0.49 -1.77
CA MET A 35 -0.66 0.60 -1.45
C MET A 35 -0.96 1.83 -0.58
N GLU A 36 -0.13 2.10 0.41
CA GLU A 36 -0.26 3.32 1.24
C GLU A 36 -0.09 4.60 0.40
N ALA A 37 0.87 4.61 -0.53
CA ALA A 37 1.04 5.71 -1.49
C ALA A 37 -0.19 5.89 -2.40
N LEU A 38 -0.83 4.79 -2.83
CA LEU A 38 -2.07 4.85 -3.60
C LEU A 38 -3.20 5.51 -2.80
N ILE A 39 -3.40 5.11 -1.53
CA ILE A 39 -4.40 5.73 -0.65
C ILE A 39 -4.11 7.21 -0.44
N LEU A 40 -2.85 7.58 -0.14
CA LEU A 40 -2.48 8.97 0.12
C LEU A 40 -2.72 9.87 -1.10
N THR A 41 -2.43 9.37 -2.31
CA THR A 41 -2.61 10.13 -3.54
C THR A 41 -4.08 10.35 -3.87
N THR A 42 -4.95 9.37 -3.59
CA THR A 42 -6.41 9.55 -3.69
C THR A 42 -6.95 10.55 -2.66
N VAL A 43 -6.42 10.54 -1.44
CA VAL A 43 -6.79 11.48 -0.38
C VAL A 43 -6.39 12.91 -0.75
N LEU A 44 -5.17 13.10 -1.25
CA LEU A 44 -4.67 14.40 -1.70
C LEU A 44 -5.49 14.92 -2.89
N TRP A 45 -5.86 14.03 -3.82
CA TRP A 45 -6.76 14.36 -4.93
C TRP A 45 -8.12 14.87 -4.45
N VAL A 46 -8.75 14.16 -3.51
CA VAL A 46 -10.04 14.57 -2.93
C VAL A 46 -9.92 15.93 -2.24
N LEU A 47 -8.84 16.16 -1.48
CA LEU A 47 -8.60 17.44 -0.80
C LEU A 47 -8.41 18.62 -1.78
N LEU A 48 -7.77 18.39 -2.92
CA LEU A 48 -7.49 19.42 -3.91
C LEU A 48 -8.66 19.72 -4.86
N THR A 49 -9.55 18.75 -5.08
CA THR A 49 -10.64 18.87 -6.07
C THR A 49 -12.00 19.07 -5.46
N THR A 50 -12.22 18.56 -4.25
CA THR A 50 -13.48 18.77 -3.54
C THR A 50 -13.32 19.99 -2.65
N HIS A 51 -14.19 20.98 -2.83
CA HIS A 51 -14.38 22.04 -1.83
C HIS A 51 -15.08 21.55 -0.57
N LEU A 52 -15.32 20.23 -0.47
CA LEU A 52 -15.91 19.57 0.68
C LEU A 52 -14.86 19.50 1.78
N HIS A 53 -14.78 20.58 2.55
CA HIS A 53 -14.04 20.68 3.82
C HIS A 53 -14.67 19.82 4.93
N THR A 54 -15.19 18.63 4.59
CA THR A 54 -15.80 17.73 5.55
C THR A 54 -14.78 16.65 5.94
N PRO A 55 -14.19 16.72 7.15
CA PRO A 55 -13.23 15.72 7.61
C PRO A 55 -13.84 14.30 7.66
N PHE A 56 -15.16 14.19 7.68
CA PHE A 56 -15.88 12.92 7.65
C PHE A 56 -15.61 12.08 6.40
N ILE A 57 -15.55 12.68 5.21
CA ILE A 57 -15.28 11.93 3.96
C ILE A 57 -13.84 11.40 3.99
N LEU A 58 -12.91 12.22 4.47
CA LEU A 58 -11.52 11.85 4.62
C LEU A 58 -11.36 10.67 5.59
N ILE A 59 -11.93 10.77 6.80
CA ILE A 59 -11.87 9.71 7.82
C ILE A 59 -12.54 8.42 7.30
N PHE A 60 -13.65 8.55 6.58
CA PHE A 60 -14.36 7.42 5.98
C PHE A 60 -13.49 6.66 4.96
N ILE A 61 -12.66 7.37 4.17
CA ILE A 61 -11.74 6.75 3.21
C ILE A 61 -10.51 6.15 3.94
N LEU A 62 -9.94 6.85 4.93
CA LEU A 62 -8.73 6.39 5.61
C LEU A 62 -8.96 5.19 6.55
N THR A 63 -10.13 5.09 7.19
CA THR A 63 -10.39 4.01 8.17
C THR A 63 -10.24 2.60 7.56
N PRO A 64 -10.94 2.25 6.46
CA PRO A 64 -10.76 0.94 5.84
C PRO A 64 -9.33 0.75 5.28
N ALA A 65 -8.71 1.82 4.78
CA ALA A 65 -7.34 1.78 4.28
C ALA A 65 -6.31 1.38 5.35
N VAL A 66 -6.41 1.94 6.57
CA VAL A 66 -5.53 1.57 7.69
C VAL A 66 -5.80 0.14 8.16
N CYS A 67 -7.06 -0.31 8.15
CA CYS A 67 -7.42 -1.69 8.49
C CYS A 67 -6.78 -2.69 7.51
N GLU A 68 -6.89 -2.46 6.20
CA GLU A 68 -6.27 -3.31 5.17
C GLU A 68 -4.73 -3.32 5.28
N ALA A 69 -4.11 -2.17 5.55
CA ALA A 69 -2.66 -2.08 5.77
C ALA A 69 -2.22 -2.88 7.01
N ALA A 70 -2.96 -2.79 8.11
CA ALA A 70 -2.69 -3.55 9.34
C ALA A 70 -2.83 -5.07 9.12
N LEU A 71 -3.87 -5.50 8.40
CA LEU A 71 -4.07 -6.89 8.00
C LEU A 71 -2.92 -7.39 7.12
N GLY A 72 -2.52 -6.60 6.12
CA GLY A 72 -1.40 -6.93 5.23
C GLY A 72 -0.07 -7.04 5.97
N LEU A 73 0.19 -6.18 6.96
CA LEU A 73 1.39 -6.25 7.79
C LEU A 73 1.36 -7.47 8.74
N ALA A 74 0.22 -7.79 9.33
CA ALA A 74 0.06 -8.99 10.15
C ALA A 74 0.36 -10.27 9.35
N LEU A 75 -0.13 -10.34 8.10
CA LEU A 75 0.15 -11.42 7.18
C LEU A 75 1.64 -11.47 6.80
N PHE A 76 2.27 -10.32 6.55
CA PHE A 76 3.72 -10.25 6.31
C PHE A 76 4.53 -10.80 7.49
N VAL A 77 4.18 -10.42 8.72
CA VAL A 77 4.82 -10.96 9.94
C VAL A 77 4.60 -12.47 10.06
N MET A 78 3.42 -12.98 9.69
CA MET A 78 3.17 -14.42 9.68
C MET A 78 4.06 -15.16 8.67
N ILE A 79 4.15 -14.70 7.41
CA ILE A 79 4.99 -15.30 6.36
C ILE A 79 6.47 -15.28 6.78
N THR A 80 6.95 -14.13 7.27
CA THR A 80 8.34 -14.02 7.72
C THR A 80 8.65 -14.95 8.90
N ARG A 81 7.71 -15.18 9.82
CA ARG A 81 7.86 -16.14 10.91
C ARG A 81 7.82 -17.59 10.44
N THR A 82 6.98 -17.96 9.47
CA THR A 82 6.92 -19.34 8.95
C THR A 82 8.12 -19.67 8.06
N THR A 83 8.42 -18.83 7.05
CA THR A 83 9.56 -19.03 6.14
C THR A 83 10.91 -18.87 6.86
N GLY A 84 11.02 -17.95 7.83
CA GLY A 84 12.23 -17.78 8.62
C GLY A 84 12.50 -18.92 9.61
N ASN A 85 11.45 -19.51 10.19
CA ASN A 85 11.59 -20.62 11.15
C ASN A 85 11.87 -21.96 10.44
N ASP A 86 11.36 -22.18 9.23
CA ASP A 86 11.61 -23.41 8.47
C ASP A 86 13.04 -23.47 7.90
N MET A 87 13.63 -22.32 7.57
CA MET A 87 15.05 -22.22 7.21
C MET A 87 15.99 -22.58 8.37
N LEU A 88 15.61 -22.23 9.62
CA LEU A 88 16.38 -22.57 10.82
C LEU A 88 16.20 -24.03 11.28
N LYS A 89 15.05 -24.65 10.98
CA LYS A 89 14.84 -26.09 11.24
C LYS A 89 15.53 -26.99 10.22
N SER A 90 15.68 -26.55 8.97
CA SER A 90 16.35 -27.32 7.93
C SER A 90 17.87 -27.40 8.14
N SER A 91 18.51 -26.35 8.68
CA SER A 91 19.95 -26.38 8.96
C SER A 91 20.34 -27.18 10.21
N ALA A 92 19.38 -27.53 11.08
CA ALA A 92 19.63 -28.36 12.27
C ALA A 92 19.47 -29.87 12.03
N LEU A 93 18.96 -30.31 10.87
CA LEU A 93 18.66 -31.73 10.59
C LEU A 93 19.63 -32.39 9.59
N ILE A 94 20.73 -31.72 9.22
CA ILE A 94 21.76 -32.24 8.29
C ILE A 94 23.12 -32.43 8.98
N THR A 95 23.19 -32.33 10.31
CA THR A 95 24.38 -32.70 11.10
C THR A 95 23.97 -33.47 12.35
N GLY A 96 23.91 -34.80 12.23
CA GLY A 96 23.58 -35.73 13.31
C GLY A 96 23.50 -37.16 12.80
#